data_AF-A0A5M9I5F5-F1
#
_entry.id   AF-A0A5M9I5F5-F1
#
_cell.length_a   1.000
_cell.length_b   1.000
_cell.length_c   1.000
_cell.angle_alpha   90.00
_cell.angle_beta   90.00
_cell.angle_gamma   90.00
#
_symmetry.space_group_name_H-M   'P 1'
#
loop_
_entity.id
_entity.type
_entity.pdbx_description
1 polymer ?
#
loop_
_entity_poly.entity_id
_entity_poly.type
_entity_poly.pdbx_seq_one_letter_code
_entity_poly.pdbx_strand_id
1 'polypeptide(L)'
;MNREQMIKYLANVLVLETKLYELNQICWNIDIKINELTEVLNKKPSPEYKERDNKERTGDMLSIAAYALLPGGVVFVIAYIVLHLFKGPTQSSVALCVLAALVAYGIGFASFYHDNSEIDLHYESENRRIRNENRKIYQDAERANHEIEQLEKAYSLLSQNYYSVKDTLDKLYNMNIIYSKYRNMVAIASFYEYYLSGRCSRLTGHEGAYNIYENELIGKIIIGKLDDIICRLDEIKRNQYMLYNQLTLSNQKVDRLTSELKWASDKIEDIAHNQELIEYNTDITRKNSEVIKWISVCDYLNV
;
A
#
# COMPACT_ATOMS: atom_id res chain seq x y z
N MET A 1 36.62 10.47 31.55
CA MET A 1 35.54 9.49 31.79
C MET A 1 36.07 8.16 32.34
N ASN A 2 35.48 7.63 33.42
CA ASN A 2 35.84 6.32 34.01
C ASN A 2 35.06 5.16 33.36
N ARG A 3 35.36 3.90 33.72
CA ARG A 3 34.74 2.70 33.10
C ARG A 3 33.22 2.68 33.24
N GLU A 4 32.67 3.01 34.41
CA GLU A 4 31.23 3.00 34.64
C GLU A 4 30.52 4.07 33.82
N GLN A 5 31.09 5.27 33.77
CA GLN A 5 30.60 6.37 32.93
C GLN A 5 30.66 5.99 31.44
N MET A 6 31.70 5.27 31.00
CA MET A 6 31.82 4.78 29.63
C MET A 6 30.76 3.74 29.27
N ILE A 7 30.50 2.78 30.17
CA ILE A 7 29.42 1.80 29.99
C ILE A 7 28.08 2.53 29.90
N LYS A 8 27.85 3.53 30.76
CA LYS A 8 26.60 4.31 30.75
C LYS A 8 26.45 5.14 29.48
N TYR A 9 27.52 5.79 29.01
CA TYR A 9 27.55 6.50 27.74
C TYR A 9 27.20 5.57 26.58
N LEU A 10 27.90 4.43 26.46
CA LEU A 10 27.66 3.45 25.39
C LEU A 10 26.23 2.88 25.43
N ALA A 11 25.69 2.62 26.63
CA ALA A 11 24.32 2.19 26.79
C ALA A 11 23.32 3.24 26.28
N ASN A 12 23.54 4.52 26.61
CA ASN A 12 22.69 5.62 26.15
C ASN A 12 22.75 5.77 24.63
N VAL A 13 23.96 5.76 24.04
CA VAL A 13 24.14 5.81 22.57
C VAL A 13 23.44 4.62 21.91
N LEU A 14 23.65 3.40 22.42
CA LEU A 14 23.04 2.19 21.88
C LEU A 14 21.51 2.27 21.91
N VAL A 15 20.93 2.70 23.04
CA VAL A 15 19.47 2.88 23.15
C VAL A 15 18.95 3.87 22.11
N LEU A 16 19.61 5.02 21.91
CA LEU A 16 19.16 6.00 20.94
C LEU A 16 19.34 5.53 19.48
N GLU A 17 20.44 4.87 19.15
CA GLU A 17 20.68 4.23 17.85
C GLU A 17 19.57 3.20 17.53
N THR A 18 19.25 2.33 18.49
CA THR A 18 18.16 1.36 18.37
C THR A 18 16.82 2.05 18.13
N LYS A 19 16.50 3.12 18.88
CA LYS A 19 15.25 3.88 18.69
C LYS A 19 15.20 4.59 17.35
N LEU A 20 16.31 5.14 16.89
CA LEU A 20 16.39 5.79 15.59
C LEU A 20 16.15 4.79 14.46
N TYR A 21 16.73 3.58 14.57
CA TYR A 21 16.48 2.48 13.65
C TYR A 21 15.00 2.08 13.62
N GLU A 22 14.38 1.83 14.78
CA GLU A 22 12.96 1.48 14.88
C GLU A 22 12.07 2.54 14.22
N LEU A 23 12.27 3.81 14.58
CA LEU A 23 11.50 4.94 14.05
C LEU A 23 11.64 5.07 12.53
N ASN A 24 12.85 4.90 12.00
CA ASN A 24 13.10 4.95 10.57
C ASN A 24 12.35 3.83 9.81
N GLN A 25 12.38 2.61 10.33
CA GLN A 25 11.66 1.48 9.72
C GLN A 25 10.14 1.69 9.74
N ILE A 26 9.59 2.16 10.87
CA ILE A 26 8.15 2.42 11.00
C ILE A 26 7.73 3.53 10.02
N CYS A 27 8.47 4.64 9.95
CA CYS A 27 8.15 5.73 9.03
C CYS A 27 8.20 5.27 7.57
N TRP A 28 9.19 4.46 7.20
CA TRP A 28 9.30 3.88 5.85
C TRP A 28 8.12 2.96 5.52
N ASN A 29 7.69 2.10 6.45
CA ASN A 29 6.51 1.25 6.27
C ASN A 29 5.22 2.08 6.08
N ILE A 30 5.06 3.16 6.85
CA ILE A 30 3.92 4.07 6.70
C ILE A 30 3.95 4.76 5.32
N ASP A 31 5.11 5.25 4.87
CA ASP A 31 5.25 5.89 3.55
C ASP A 31 4.89 4.93 2.41
N ILE A 32 5.32 3.67 2.47
CA ILE A 32 4.91 2.64 1.50
C ILE A 32 3.39 2.50 1.50
N LYS A 33 2.79 2.39 2.68
CA LYS A 33 1.35 2.20 2.79
C LYS A 33 0.56 3.39 2.24
N ILE A 34 1.00 4.61 2.53
CA ILE A 34 0.40 5.84 1.96
C ILE A 34 0.51 5.81 0.43
N ASN A 35 1.64 5.39 -0.13
CA ASN A 35 1.80 5.28 -1.58
C ASN A 35 0.83 4.25 -2.19
N GLU A 36 0.68 3.07 -1.58
CA GLU A 36 -0.29 2.05 -2.03
C GLU A 36 -1.73 2.59 -2.03
N LEU A 37 -2.12 3.32 -0.99
CA LEU A 37 -3.47 3.91 -0.88
C LEU A 37 -3.66 5.08 -1.85
N THR A 38 -2.60 5.82 -2.14
CA THR A 38 -2.62 6.89 -3.13
C THR A 38 -2.86 6.33 -4.54
N GLU A 39 -2.38 5.13 -4.86
CA GLU A 39 -2.72 4.45 -6.11
C GLU A 39 -4.23 4.13 -6.19
N VAL A 40 -4.85 3.72 -5.08
CA VAL A 40 -6.30 3.48 -5.01
C VAL A 40 -7.06 4.78 -5.27
N LEU A 41 -6.64 5.90 -4.67
CA LEU A 41 -7.23 7.22 -4.90
C LEU A 41 -7.16 7.69 -6.35
N ASN A 42 -6.05 7.40 -7.03
CA ASN A 42 -5.83 7.84 -8.41
C ASN A 42 -6.60 7.01 -9.46
N LYS A 43 -7.32 5.96 -9.04
CA LYS A 43 -8.11 5.12 -9.95
C LYS A 43 -9.29 5.91 -10.51
N LYS A 44 -9.28 6.13 -11.83
CA LYS A 44 -10.34 6.87 -12.52
C LYS A 44 -11.58 5.99 -12.72
N PRO A 45 -12.79 6.50 -12.42
CA PRO A 45 -14.03 5.81 -12.74
C PRO A 45 -14.25 5.76 -14.27
N SER A 46 -14.97 4.73 -14.71
CA SER A 46 -15.41 4.60 -16.10
C SER A 46 -16.52 5.62 -16.40
N PRO A 47 -16.74 6.00 -17.67
CA PRO A 47 -17.86 6.86 -18.05
C PRO A 47 -19.19 6.31 -17.53
N GLU A 48 -20.03 7.15 -16.93
CA GLU A 48 -21.24 6.72 -16.22
C GLU A 48 -22.29 6.04 -17.13
N TYR A 49 -22.20 6.29 -18.43
CA TYR A 49 -23.11 5.78 -19.44
C TYR A 49 -22.39 5.45 -20.75
N LYS A 50 -22.70 4.27 -21.31
CA LYS A 50 -22.31 3.84 -22.65
C LYS A 50 -23.53 3.93 -23.58
N GLU A 51 -23.46 4.84 -24.54
CA GLU A 51 -24.45 4.97 -25.62
C GLU A 51 -24.32 3.83 -26.63
N ARG A 52 -25.45 3.46 -27.22
CA ARG A 52 -25.52 2.55 -28.37
C ARG A 52 -24.91 3.22 -29.60
N ASP A 53 -24.01 2.53 -30.30
CA ASP A 53 -23.35 3.09 -31.48
C ASP A 53 -24.40 3.43 -32.57
N ASN A 54 -24.30 4.64 -33.11
CA ASN A 54 -25.12 5.09 -34.23
C ASN A 54 -25.00 4.17 -35.45
N LYS A 55 -23.84 3.52 -35.68
CA LYS A 55 -23.68 2.55 -36.77
C LYS A 55 -24.55 1.30 -36.61
N GLU A 56 -24.64 0.75 -35.39
CA GLU A 56 -25.53 -0.38 -35.08
C GLU A 56 -27.00 0.02 -35.28
N ARG A 57 -27.34 1.25 -34.89
CA ARG A 57 -28.69 1.81 -35.06
C ARG A 57 -29.08 1.97 -36.54
N THR A 58 -28.15 2.41 -37.40
CA THR A 58 -28.38 2.48 -38.85
C THR A 58 -28.41 1.11 -39.54
N GLY A 59 -27.59 0.15 -39.06
CA GLY A 59 -27.60 -1.23 -39.55
C GLY A 59 -28.94 -1.93 -39.30
N ASP A 60 -29.51 -1.71 -38.12
CA ASP A 60 -30.84 -2.24 -37.77
C ASP A 60 -31.96 -1.59 -38.57
N MET A 61 -31.87 -0.28 -38.85
CA MET A 61 -32.88 0.37 -39.70
C MET A 61 -32.85 -0.15 -41.14
N LEU A 62 -31.67 -0.49 -41.65
CA LEU A 62 -31.49 -1.14 -42.95
C LEU A 62 -31.98 -2.60 -42.95
N SER A 63 -31.78 -3.34 -41.85
CA SER A 63 -32.28 -4.71 -41.72
C SER A 63 -33.81 -4.74 -41.66
N ILE A 64 -34.47 -3.80 -40.96
CA ILE A 64 -35.94 -3.62 -40.98
C ILE A 64 -36.44 -3.43 -42.42
N ALA A 65 -35.81 -2.52 -43.17
CA ALA A 65 -36.20 -2.27 -44.56
C ALA A 65 -36.06 -3.54 -45.42
N ALA A 66 -35.00 -4.32 -45.22
CA ALA A 66 -34.78 -5.58 -45.91
C ALA A 66 -35.80 -6.67 -45.53
N TYR A 67 -36.09 -6.85 -44.23
CA TYR A 67 -37.06 -7.83 -43.74
C TYR A 67 -38.51 -7.48 -44.09
N ALA A 68 -38.84 -6.19 -44.24
CA ALA A 68 -40.16 -5.75 -44.70
C ALA A 68 -40.32 -5.89 -46.22
N LEU A 69 -39.27 -5.58 -47.00
CA LEU A 69 -39.34 -5.55 -48.48
C LEU A 69 -39.19 -6.93 -49.12
N LEU A 70 -38.34 -7.81 -48.60
CA LEU A 70 -38.05 -9.10 -49.24
C LEU A 70 -39.26 -10.07 -49.28
N PRO A 71 -39.97 -10.36 -48.18
CA PRO A 71 -41.16 -11.21 -48.23
C PRO A 71 -42.34 -10.50 -48.90
N GLY A 72 -42.52 -9.19 -48.69
CA GLY A 72 -43.56 -8.41 -49.34
C GLY A 72 -43.42 -8.40 -50.87
N GLY A 73 -42.20 -8.18 -51.37
CA GLY A 73 -41.89 -8.20 -52.80
C GLY A 73 -42.06 -9.59 -53.42
N VAL A 74 -41.61 -10.65 -52.74
CA VAL A 74 -41.78 -12.03 -53.23
C VAL A 74 -43.26 -12.43 -53.27
N VAL A 75 -44.05 -12.09 -52.24
CA VAL A 75 -45.51 -12.33 -52.23
C VAL A 75 -46.20 -11.52 -53.33
N PHE A 76 -45.76 -10.28 -53.60
CA PHE A 76 -46.32 -9.45 -54.67
C PHE A 76 -46.02 -10.02 -56.06
N VAL A 77 -44.79 -10.49 -56.29
CA VAL A 77 -44.39 -11.12 -57.56
C VAL A 77 -45.11 -12.44 -57.77
N ILE A 78 -45.25 -13.28 -56.73
CA ILE A 78 -46.02 -14.52 -56.82
C ILE A 78 -47.50 -14.23 -57.09
N ALA A 79 -48.09 -13.25 -56.40
CA ALA A 79 -49.48 -12.82 -56.64
C ALA A 79 -49.67 -12.31 -58.08
N TYR A 80 -48.73 -11.51 -58.60
CA TYR A 80 -48.74 -11.02 -59.98
C TYR A 80 -48.68 -12.17 -60.99
N ILE A 81 -47.79 -13.15 -60.79
CA ILE A 81 -47.65 -14.33 -61.65
C ILE A 81 -48.93 -15.19 -61.62
N VAL A 82 -49.51 -15.41 -60.44
CA VAL A 82 -50.77 -16.17 -60.28
C VAL A 82 -51.95 -15.47 -60.95
N LEU A 83 -52.05 -14.14 -60.84
CA LEU A 83 -53.08 -13.33 -61.50
C LEU A 83 -52.96 -13.33 -63.03
N HIS A 84 -51.75 -13.51 -63.57
CA HIS A 84 -51.53 -13.60 -65.01
C HIS A 84 -51.72 -15.01 -65.59
N LEU A 85 -51.46 -16.07 -64.81
CA LEU A 85 -51.64 -17.46 -65.22
C LEU A 85 -53.10 -17.92 -65.19
N PHE A 86 -53.88 -17.46 -64.21
CA PHE A 86 -55.31 -17.75 -64.11
C PHE A 86 -56.10 -16.56 -64.66
N LYS A 87 -56.70 -16.70 -65.84
CA LYS A 87 -57.44 -15.65 -66.56
C LYS A 87 -58.58 -15.02 -65.73
N GLY A 88 -58.23 -14.06 -64.88
CA GLY A 88 -59.14 -13.25 -64.08
C GLY A 88 -59.03 -13.52 -62.58
N PRO A 89 -58.90 -12.47 -61.74
CA PRO A 89 -58.90 -12.64 -60.29
C PRO A 89 -60.27 -13.14 -59.82
N THR A 90 -60.32 -14.27 -59.13
CA THR A 90 -61.42 -14.54 -58.20
C THR A 90 -61.16 -13.75 -56.93
N GLN A 91 -62.17 -13.10 -56.35
CA GLN A 91 -62.02 -12.27 -55.15
C GLN A 91 -61.31 -13.01 -53.99
N SER A 92 -61.45 -14.34 -53.92
CA SER A 92 -60.86 -15.18 -52.89
C SER A 92 -59.34 -15.32 -52.94
N SER A 93 -58.71 -15.31 -54.13
CA SER A 93 -57.24 -15.50 -54.26
C SER A 93 -56.46 -14.23 -53.92
N VAL A 94 -57.00 -13.07 -54.29
CA VAL A 94 -56.44 -11.76 -53.91
C VAL A 94 -56.50 -11.57 -52.40
N ALA A 95 -57.63 -11.92 -51.77
CA ALA A 95 -57.80 -11.83 -50.33
C ALA A 95 -56.77 -12.67 -49.56
N LEU A 96 -56.45 -13.87 -50.04
CA LEU A 96 -55.49 -14.77 -49.40
C LEU A 96 -54.05 -14.22 -49.47
N CYS A 97 -53.68 -13.59 -50.59
CA CYS A 97 -52.36 -12.96 -50.75
C CYS A 97 -52.21 -11.74 -49.84
N VAL A 98 -53.26 -10.94 -49.70
CA VAL A 98 -53.29 -9.79 -48.79
C VAL A 98 -53.15 -10.27 -47.34
N LEU A 99 -53.85 -11.35 -46.96
CA LEU A 99 -53.75 -11.92 -45.62
C LEU A 99 -52.33 -12.44 -45.32
N ALA A 100 -51.71 -13.14 -46.27
CA ALA A 100 -50.34 -13.65 -46.14
C ALA A 100 -49.31 -12.51 -46.01
N ALA A 101 -49.47 -11.43 -46.77
CA ALA A 101 -48.61 -10.25 -46.69
C ALA A 101 -48.73 -9.56 -45.31
N LEU A 102 -49.94 -9.45 -44.77
CA LEU A 102 -50.17 -8.87 -43.43
C LEU A 102 -49.56 -9.73 -42.32
N VAL A 103 -49.66 -11.06 -42.41
CA VAL A 103 -49.03 -11.97 -41.44
C VAL A 103 -47.51 -11.91 -41.51
N ALA A 104 -46.93 -11.91 -42.71
CA ALA A 104 -45.49 -11.78 -42.90
C ALA A 104 -44.96 -10.44 -42.35
N TYR A 105 -45.70 -9.35 -42.58
CA TYR A 105 -45.39 -8.04 -42.00
C TYR A 105 -45.44 -8.06 -40.48
N GLY A 106 -46.47 -8.69 -39.89
CA GLY A 106 -46.60 -8.83 -38.43
C GLY A 106 -45.47 -9.63 -37.79
N ILE A 107 -45.02 -10.72 -38.43
CA ILE A 107 -43.89 -11.53 -37.95
C ILE A 107 -42.58 -10.72 -38.00
N GLY A 108 -42.30 -10.03 -39.11
CA GLY A 108 -41.10 -9.19 -39.23
C GLY A 108 -41.07 -8.06 -38.20
N PHE A 109 -42.22 -7.44 -37.93
CA PHE A 109 -42.35 -6.41 -36.90
C PHE A 109 -42.12 -6.98 -35.49
N ALA A 110 -42.67 -8.16 -35.18
CA ALA A 110 -42.47 -8.81 -33.88
C ALA A 110 -41.00 -9.21 -33.63
N SER A 111 -40.32 -9.78 -34.64
CA SER A 111 -38.89 -10.12 -34.54
C SER A 111 -38.02 -8.88 -34.31
N PHE A 112 -38.30 -7.76 -34.99
CA PHE A 112 -37.57 -6.51 -34.79
C PHE A 112 -37.73 -5.96 -33.37
N TYR A 113 -38.95 -5.95 -32.82
CA TYR A 113 -39.18 -5.49 -31.46
C TYR A 113 -38.45 -6.36 -30.43
N HIS A 114 -38.37 -7.66 -30.69
CA HIS A 114 -37.65 -8.59 -29.82
C HIS A 114 -36.14 -8.30 -29.81
N ASP A 115 -35.49 -8.27 -30.97
CA ASP A 115 -34.06 -8.02 -31.09
C ASP A 115 -33.67 -6.64 -30.53
N ASN A 116 -34.45 -5.61 -30.86
CA ASN A 116 -34.17 -4.25 -30.39
C ASN A 116 -34.33 -4.12 -28.86
N SER A 117 -35.28 -4.86 -28.27
CA SER A 117 -35.43 -4.94 -26.81
C SER A 117 -34.26 -5.64 -26.12
N GLU A 118 -33.71 -6.69 -26.74
CA GLU A 118 -32.58 -7.43 -26.18
C GLU A 118 -31.30 -6.57 -26.16
N ILE A 119 -31.11 -5.77 -27.20
CA ILE A 119 -30.01 -4.81 -27.29
C ILE A 119 -30.15 -3.73 -26.21
N ASP A 120 -31.32 -3.11 -26.05
CA ASP A 120 -31.54 -2.09 -25.02
C ASP A 120 -31.32 -2.67 -23.60
N LEU A 121 -31.78 -3.90 -23.35
CA LEU A 121 -31.53 -4.63 -22.10
C LEU A 121 -30.03 -4.88 -21.86
N HIS A 122 -29.28 -5.24 -22.91
CA HIS A 122 -27.84 -5.42 -22.84
C HIS A 122 -27.12 -4.13 -22.42
N TYR A 123 -27.38 -3.01 -23.10
CA TYR A 123 -26.79 -1.71 -22.75
C TYR A 123 -27.19 -1.26 -21.34
N GLU A 124 -28.43 -1.50 -20.91
CA GLU A 124 -28.87 -1.20 -19.55
C GLU A 124 -28.14 -2.06 -18.50
N SER A 125 -27.92 -3.35 -18.80
CA SER A 125 -27.18 -4.27 -17.93
C SER A 125 -25.72 -3.86 -17.77
N GLU A 126 -25.08 -3.43 -18.86
CA GLU A 126 -23.69 -2.97 -18.87
C GLU A 126 -23.54 -1.64 -18.11
N ASN A 127 -24.46 -0.69 -18.35
CA ASN A 127 -24.51 0.56 -17.59
C ASN A 127 -24.80 0.35 -16.09
N ARG A 128 -25.53 -0.70 -15.72
CA ARG A 128 -25.67 -1.11 -14.31
C ARG A 128 -24.33 -1.62 -13.75
N ARG A 129 -23.58 -2.43 -14.50
CA ARG A 129 -22.25 -2.91 -14.08
C ARG A 129 -21.28 -1.76 -13.88
N ILE A 130 -21.19 -0.85 -14.85
CA ILE A 130 -20.32 0.33 -14.76
C ILE A 130 -20.65 1.19 -13.53
N ARG A 131 -21.95 1.46 -13.29
CA ARG A 131 -22.38 2.21 -12.09
C ARG A 131 -21.99 1.51 -10.78
N ASN A 132 -22.11 0.18 -10.73
CA ASN A 132 -21.72 -0.59 -9.55
C ASN A 132 -20.20 -0.58 -9.33
N GLU A 133 -19.41 -0.68 -10.41
CA GLU A 133 -17.95 -0.61 -10.34
C GLU A 133 -17.47 0.79 -9.92
N ASN A 134 -18.02 1.84 -10.52
CA ASN A 134 -17.73 3.22 -10.13
C ASN A 134 -18.09 3.49 -8.67
N ARG A 135 -19.24 2.96 -8.19
CA ARG A 135 -19.60 3.06 -6.77
C ARG A 135 -18.55 2.44 -5.86
N LYS A 136 -18.03 1.26 -6.21
CA LYS A 136 -16.94 0.64 -5.45
C LYS A 136 -15.68 1.50 -5.47
N ILE A 137 -15.31 2.05 -6.62
CA ILE A 137 -14.16 2.95 -6.75
C ILE A 137 -14.31 4.17 -5.81
N TYR A 138 -15.49 4.81 -5.77
CA TYR A 138 -15.72 5.93 -4.85
C TYR A 138 -15.64 5.53 -3.39
N GLN A 139 -16.22 4.38 -3.02
CA GLN A 139 -16.16 3.87 -1.64
C GLN A 139 -14.74 3.47 -1.22
N ASP A 140 -13.96 2.91 -2.15
CA ASP A 140 -12.56 2.56 -1.93
C ASP A 140 -11.71 3.83 -1.79
N ALA A 141 -11.95 4.84 -2.63
CA ALA A 141 -11.28 6.13 -2.56
C ALA A 141 -11.57 6.87 -1.25
N GLU A 142 -12.82 6.92 -0.80
CA GLU A 142 -13.20 7.56 0.47
C GLU A 142 -12.51 6.88 1.66
N ARG A 143 -12.51 5.54 1.69
CA ARG A 143 -11.79 4.77 2.72
C ARG A 143 -10.29 5.02 2.69
N ALA A 144 -9.68 4.97 1.51
CA ALA A 144 -8.25 5.23 1.34
C ALA A 144 -7.87 6.65 1.77
N ASN A 145 -8.69 7.66 1.46
CA ASN A 145 -8.44 9.05 1.86
C ASN A 145 -8.42 9.20 3.38
N HIS A 146 -9.42 8.61 4.05
CA HIS A 146 -9.52 8.65 5.50
C HIS A 146 -8.39 7.88 6.19
N GLU A 147 -7.98 6.74 5.64
CA GLU A 147 -6.83 5.97 6.11
C GLU A 147 -5.52 6.76 5.98
N ILE A 148 -5.29 7.42 4.83
CA ILE A 148 -4.12 8.27 4.62
C ILE A 148 -4.05 9.39 5.66
N GLU A 149 -5.16 10.08 5.93
CA GLU A 149 -5.19 11.17 6.92
C GLU A 149 -4.72 10.72 8.32
N GLN A 150 -5.11 9.50 8.75
CA GLN A 150 -4.69 8.97 10.04
C GLN A 150 -3.22 8.52 10.02
N LEU A 151 -2.78 7.88 8.93
CA LEU A 151 -1.37 7.50 8.76
C LEU A 151 -0.45 8.72 8.74
N GLU A 152 -0.86 9.82 8.10
CA GLU A 152 -0.11 11.08 8.08
C GLU A 152 0.01 11.71 9.48
N LYS A 153 -1.06 11.69 10.27
CA LYS A 153 -1.01 12.14 11.67
C LYS A 153 -0.05 11.30 12.52
N ALA A 154 -0.10 9.97 12.38
CA ALA A 154 0.81 9.07 13.08
C ALA A 154 2.27 9.27 12.63
N TYR A 155 2.49 9.43 11.32
CA TYR A 155 3.78 9.74 10.73
C TYR A 155 4.35 11.04 11.30
N SER A 156 3.55 12.11 11.35
CA SER A 156 3.97 13.39 11.89
C SER A 156 4.46 13.27 13.34
N LEU A 157 3.74 12.51 14.18
CA LEU A 157 4.13 12.29 15.58
C LEU A 157 5.45 11.50 15.69
N LEU A 158 5.58 10.42 14.93
CA LEU A 158 6.78 9.57 14.93
C LEU A 158 7.99 10.31 14.35
N SER A 159 7.79 11.12 13.32
CA SER A 159 8.82 11.95 12.70
C SER A 159 9.36 13.01 13.66
N GLN A 160 8.50 13.65 14.46
CA GLN A 160 8.94 14.56 15.53
C GLN A 160 9.82 13.84 16.55
N ASN A 161 9.42 12.65 16.99
CA ASN A 161 10.23 11.83 17.89
C ASN A 161 11.56 11.41 17.27
N TYR A 162 11.58 11.09 15.97
CA TYR A 162 12.79 10.80 15.23
C TYR A 162 13.79 11.96 15.30
N TYR A 163 13.37 13.19 14.99
CA TYR A 163 14.25 14.35 15.05
C TYR A 163 14.72 14.66 16.48
N SER A 164 13.85 14.49 17.48
CA SER A 164 14.19 14.69 18.89
C SER A 164 15.24 13.69 19.41
N VAL A 165 15.11 12.42 19.02
CA VAL A 165 16.08 11.36 19.35
C VAL A 165 17.39 11.60 18.62
N LYS A 166 17.33 11.96 17.33
CA LYS A 166 18.50 12.26 16.51
C LYS A 166 19.31 13.42 17.08
N ASP A 167 18.67 14.53 17.43
CA ASP A 167 19.34 15.68 18.05
C ASP A 167 20.04 15.28 19.37
N THR A 168 19.40 14.43 20.18
CA THR A 168 20.00 13.95 21.44
C THR A 168 21.18 13.01 21.19
N LEU A 169 21.10 12.14 20.18
CA LEU A 169 22.18 11.28 19.76
C LEU A 169 23.37 12.10 19.22
N ASP A 170 23.09 13.12 18.42
CA ASP A 170 24.10 14.03 17.89
C ASP A 170 24.82 14.77 19.01
N LYS A 171 24.10 15.20 20.07
CA LYS A 171 24.72 15.78 21.28
C LYS A 171 25.69 14.80 21.95
N LEU A 172 25.33 13.52 22.11
CA LEU A 172 26.25 12.51 22.65
C LEU A 172 27.48 12.35 21.76
N TYR A 173 27.29 12.23 20.45
CA TYR A 173 28.40 12.08 19.52
C TYR A 173 29.31 13.32 19.43
N ASN A 174 28.75 14.51 19.65
CA ASN A 174 29.49 15.76 19.68
C ASN A 174 30.37 15.93 20.93
N MET A 175 30.19 15.10 21.96
CA MET A 175 31.18 14.97 23.05
C MET A 175 32.53 14.42 22.56
N ASN A 176 32.60 13.92 21.31
CA ASN A 176 33.81 13.42 20.66
C ASN A 176 34.53 12.28 21.42
N ILE A 177 33.78 11.52 22.22
CA ILE A 177 34.27 10.34 22.93
C ILE A 177 34.54 9.20 21.95
N ILE A 178 33.68 9.04 20.92
CA ILE A 178 33.81 8.01 19.87
C ILE A 178 34.21 8.66 18.55
N TYR A 179 35.25 8.12 17.89
CA TYR A 179 35.63 8.54 16.54
C TYR A 179 34.50 8.33 15.54
N SER A 180 34.35 9.28 14.61
CA SER A 180 33.26 9.33 13.62
C SER A 180 33.08 8.02 12.84
N LYS A 181 34.18 7.33 12.49
CA LYS A 181 34.17 6.02 11.81
C LYS A 181 33.29 4.98 12.53
N TYR A 182 33.19 5.04 13.86
CA TYR A 182 32.52 4.05 14.69
C TYR A 182 31.15 4.51 15.23
N ARG A 183 30.62 5.63 14.73
CA ARG A 183 29.31 6.16 15.15
C ARG A 183 28.19 5.45 14.39
N ASN A 184 27.99 4.17 14.71
CA ASN A 184 26.93 3.34 14.18
C ASN A 184 26.54 2.26 15.19
N MET A 185 25.28 1.80 15.12
CA MET A 185 24.71 0.82 16.04
C MET A 185 25.58 -0.44 16.24
N VAL A 186 26.15 -0.99 15.17
CA VAL A 186 26.96 -2.23 15.23
C VAL A 186 28.21 -2.01 16.09
N ALA A 187 28.99 -0.98 15.78
CA ALA A 187 30.21 -0.68 16.52
C ALA A 187 29.92 -0.32 17.98
N ILE A 188 28.88 0.46 18.24
CA ILE A 188 28.48 0.83 19.60
C ILE A 188 28.03 -0.38 20.42
N ALA A 189 27.25 -1.29 19.83
CA ALA A 189 26.84 -2.54 20.48
C ALA A 189 28.04 -3.41 20.85
N SER A 190 29.00 -3.57 19.92
CA SER A 190 30.24 -4.31 20.18
C SER A 190 31.05 -3.68 21.31
N PHE A 191 31.26 -2.35 21.26
CA PHE A 191 31.99 -1.66 22.32
C PHE A 191 31.29 -1.83 23.68
N TYR A 192 29.97 -1.66 23.72
CA TYR A 192 29.20 -1.85 24.95
C TYR A 192 29.40 -3.25 25.53
N GLU A 193 29.35 -4.28 24.69
CA GLU A 193 29.58 -5.67 25.09
C GLU A 193 31.01 -5.92 25.59
N TYR A 194 32.03 -5.38 24.92
CA TYR A 194 33.42 -5.51 25.38
C TYR A 194 33.66 -4.87 26.73
N TYR A 195 33.09 -3.68 26.95
CA TYR A 195 33.21 -2.98 28.23
C TYR A 195 32.45 -3.72 29.33
N LEU A 196 31.24 -4.24 29.07
CA LEU A 196 30.46 -5.02 30.05
C LEU A 196 31.17 -6.31 30.44
N SER A 197 31.63 -7.08 29.46
CA SER A 197 32.34 -8.36 29.66
C SER A 197 33.74 -8.21 30.27
N GLY A 198 34.27 -6.98 30.29
CA GLY A 198 35.61 -6.70 30.81
C GLY A 198 36.74 -7.01 29.82
N ARG A 199 36.42 -7.30 28.55
CA ARG A 199 37.40 -7.55 27.49
C ARG A 199 38.27 -6.34 27.17
N CYS A 200 37.75 -5.14 27.41
CA CYS A 200 38.53 -3.91 27.33
C CYS A 200 38.18 -2.94 28.46
N SER A 201 39.12 -2.06 28.79
CA SER A 201 38.93 -0.97 29.75
C SER A 201 39.06 0.43 29.13
N ARG A 202 39.48 0.51 27.87
CA ARG A 202 39.75 1.75 27.12
C ARG A 202 39.36 1.58 25.65
N LEU A 203 39.08 2.70 24.98
CA LEU A 203 38.75 2.70 23.54
C LEU A 203 39.99 2.46 22.68
N THR A 204 41.09 3.13 23.03
CA THR A 204 42.37 3.10 22.32
C THR A 204 43.39 2.19 23.00
N GLY A 205 44.45 1.84 22.27
CA GLY A 205 45.54 0.99 22.74
C GLY A 205 45.50 -0.40 22.12
N HIS A 206 46.54 -1.20 22.38
CA HIS A 206 46.65 -2.56 21.82
C HIS A 206 45.48 -3.45 22.28
N GLU A 207 45.09 -3.34 23.55
CA GLU A 207 43.91 -4.01 24.13
C GLU A 207 42.65 -3.11 24.12
N GLY A 208 42.64 -2.08 23.28
CA GLY A 208 41.54 -1.12 23.18
C GLY A 208 40.36 -1.64 22.36
N ALA A 209 39.15 -1.18 22.68
CA ALA A 209 37.93 -1.56 21.98
C ALA A 209 38.01 -1.40 20.45
N TYR A 210 38.68 -0.36 19.96
CA TYR A 210 38.86 -0.15 18.51
C TYR A 210 39.70 -1.25 17.86
N ASN A 211 40.80 -1.66 18.49
CA ASN A 211 41.66 -2.70 17.94
C ASN A 211 40.94 -4.06 17.94
N ILE A 212 40.25 -4.38 19.03
CA ILE A 212 39.45 -5.60 19.13
C ILE A 212 38.38 -5.64 18.03
N TYR A 213 37.65 -4.54 17.86
CA TYR A 213 36.60 -4.43 16.85
C TYR A 213 37.14 -4.58 15.41
N GLU A 214 38.22 -3.89 15.06
CA GLU A 214 38.82 -4.02 13.72
C GLU A 214 39.31 -5.44 13.45
N ASN A 215 39.93 -6.09 14.44
CA ASN A 215 40.38 -7.48 14.30
C ASN A 215 39.21 -8.45 14.13
N GLU A 216 38.12 -8.28 14.88
CA GLU A 216 36.91 -9.09 14.72
C GLU A 216 36.18 -8.82 13.41
N LEU A 217 36.18 -7.56 12.93
CA LEU A 217 35.62 -7.18 11.63
C LEU A 217 36.41 -7.79 10.47
N ILE A 218 37.75 -7.70 10.51
CA ILE A 218 38.64 -8.33 9.51
C ILE A 218 38.49 -9.85 9.55
N GLY A 219 38.38 -10.43 10.75
CA GLY A 219 38.13 -11.84 10.97
C GLY A 219 36.72 -12.31 10.57
N LYS A 220 35.86 -11.42 10.07
CA LYS A 220 34.45 -11.66 9.70
C LYS A 220 33.59 -12.21 10.85
N ILE A 221 34.00 -11.96 12.09
CA ILE A 221 33.25 -12.28 13.30
C ILE A 221 32.13 -11.25 13.50
N ILE A 222 32.40 -9.99 13.12
CA ILE A 222 31.45 -8.89 13.09
C ILE A 222 30.89 -8.68 11.67
N ILE A 223 29.58 -8.49 11.57
CA ILE A 223 28.91 -8.14 10.31
C ILE A 223 28.64 -6.63 10.33
N GLY A 224 29.17 -5.91 9.34
CA GLY A 224 29.22 -4.45 9.34
C GLY A 224 27.96 -3.73 8.86
N LYS A 225 26.92 -4.45 8.38
CA LYS A 225 25.69 -3.84 7.83
C LYS A 225 24.45 -4.45 8.45
N LEU A 226 23.48 -3.60 8.80
CA LEU A 226 22.22 -4.01 9.43
C LEU A 226 21.39 -4.93 8.52
N ASP A 227 21.30 -4.65 7.22
CA ASP A 227 20.56 -5.51 6.27
C ASP A 227 21.18 -6.91 6.19
N ASP A 228 22.52 -6.99 6.15
CA ASP A 228 23.25 -8.26 6.17
C ASP A 228 23.06 -9.00 7.51
N ILE A 229 22.87 -8.26 8.61
CA ILE A 229 22.60 -8.82 9.94
C ILE A 229 21.21 -9.48 9.96
N ILE A 230 20.18 -8.83 9.44
CA ILE A 230 18.80 -9.35 9.38
C ILE A 230 18.76 -10.66 8.57
N CYS A 231 19.47 -10.72 7.44
CA CYS A 231 19.50 -11.92 6.61
C CYS A 231 20.28 -13.10 7.25
N ARG A 232 21.12 -12.86 8.26
CA ARG A 232 22.04 -13.86 8.84
C ARG A 232 21.91 -14.01 10.37
N LEU A 233 20.73 -13.75 10.92
CA LEU A 233 20.47 -13.67 12.36
C LEU A 233 20.99 -14.88 13.17
N ASP A 234 20.82 -16.11 12.67
CA ASP A 234 21.26 -17.33 13.37
C ASP A 234 22.79 -17.48 13.46
N GLU A 235 23.52 -17.01 12.46
CA GLU A 235 25.00 -17.02 12.47
C GLU A 235 25.54 -15.97 13.45
N ILE A 236 24.85 -14.84 13.58
CA ILE A 236 25.25 -13.69 14.40
C ILE A 236 25.00 -13.94 15.87
N LYS A 237 23.90 -14.62 16.23
CA LYS A 237 23.57 -14.98 17.61
C LYS A 237 24.73 -15.64 18.37
N ARG A 238 25.55 -16.42 17.67
CA ARG A 238 26.71 -17.12 18.26
C ARG A 238 27.89 -16.19 18.58
N ASN A 239 28.03 -15.08 17.86
CA ASN A 239 29.21 -14.21 17.93
C ASN A 239 28.93 -12.83 18.55
N GLN A 240 27.69 -12.34 18.50
CA GLN A 240 27.31 -10.97 18.87
C GLN A 240 25.94 -10.96 19.57
N TYR A 241 25.91 -11.41 20.82
CA TYR A 241 24.66 -11.63 21.54
C TYR A 241 23.87 -10.34 21.76
N MET A 242 24.53 -9.23 22.10
CA MET A 242 23.84 -7.97 22.36
C MET A 242 23.21 -7.39 21.09
N LEU A 243 23.95 -7.35 19.99
CA LEU A 243 23.45 -6.82 18.73
C LEU A 243 22.27 -7.64 18.20
N TYR A 244 22.38 -8.98 18.24
CA TYR A 244 21.28 -9.88 17.91
C TYR A 244 20.02 -9.57 18.73
N ASN A 245 20.16 -9.53 20.06
CA ASN A 245 19.01 -9.35 20.94
C ASN A 245 18.32 -8.00 20.74
N GLN A 246 19.08 -6.91 20.58
CA GLN A 246 18.49 -5.60 20.31
C GLN A 246 17.73 -5.59 18.99
N LEU A 247 18.33 -6.12 17.93
CA LEU A 247 17.70 -6.11 16.60
C LEU A 247 16.46 -6.99 16.53
N THR A 248 16.48 -8.17 17.15
CA THR A 248 15.30 -9.05 17.22
C THR A 248 14.16 -8.37 17.96
N LEU A 249 14.41 -7.75 19.12
CA LEU A 249 13.39 -7.05 19.89
C LEU A 249 12.84 -5.83 19.14
N SER A 250 13.70 -5.07 18.46
CA SER A 250 13.30 -3.93 17.67
C SER A 250 12.45 -4.32 16.46
N ASN A 251 12.85 -5.33 15.70
CA ASN A 251 12.05 -5.79 14.56
C ASN A 251 10.68 -6.33 15.00
N GLN A 252 10.63 -7.13 16.08
CA GLN A 252 9.36 -7.57 16.66
C GLN A 252 8.45 -6.40 17.03
N LYS A 253 9.03 -5.31 17.55
CA LYS A 253 8.30 -4.10 17.91
C LYS A 253 7.83 -3.33 16.67
N VAL A 254 8.66 -3.21 15.65
CA VAL A 254 8.31 -2.60 14.36
C VAL A 254 7.15 -3.35 13.70
N ASP A 255 7.21 -4.69 13.66
CA ASP A 255 6.18 -5.54 13.07
C ASP A 255 4.84 -5.38 13.80
N ARG A 256 4.89 -5.35 15.14
CA ARG A 256 3.72 -5.14 15.98
C ARG A 256 3.11 -3.77 15.72
N LEU A 257 3.89 -2.68 15.84
CA LEU A 257 3.40 -1.33 15.58
C LEU A 257 2.86 -1.14 14.16
N THR A 258 3.50 -1.74 13.15
CA THR A 258 3.04 -1.68 11.76
C THR A 258 1.69 -2.40 11.60
N SER A 259 1.55 -3.57 12.24
CA SER A 259 0.28 -4.31 12.25
C SER A 259 -0.81 -3.56 13.00
N GLU A 260 -0.45 -2.86 14.08
CA GLU A 260 -1.39 -2.08 14.86
C GLU A 260 -1.89 -0.85 14.12
N LEU A 261 -1.00 -0.16 13.40
CA LEU A 261 -1.38 0.93 12.51
C LEU A 261 -2.32 0.44 11.40
N LYS A 262 -2.10 -0.78 10.89
CA LYS A 262 -2.99 -1.40 9.91
C LYS A 262 -4.39 -1.69 10.48
N TRP A 263 -4.51 -2.27 11.68
CA TRP A 263 -5.85 -2.50 12.25
C TRP A 263 -6.52 -1.20 12.71
N ALA A 264 -5.75 -0.24 13.23
CA ALA A 264 -6.28 1.04 13.67
C ALA A 264 -6.86 1.83 12.48
N SER A 265 -6.22 1.70 11.32
CA SER A 265 -6.77 2.11 10.02
C SER A 265 -8.10 1.40 9.67
N ASP A 266 -8.24 0.10 9.97
CA ASP A 266 -9.48 -0.65 9.68
C ASP A 266 -10.65 -0.35 10.66
N LYS A 267 -10.40 0.31 11.80
CA LYS A 267 -11.36 0.47 12.93
C LYS A 267 -11.55 1.90 13.47
N ILE A 268 -11.12 2.89 12.70
CA ILE A 268 -10.89 4.29 13.09
C ILE A 268 -12.00 4.89 13.98
N GLU A 269 -11.65 5.17 15.23
CA GLU A 269 -12.35 6.17 16.05
C GLU A 269 -11.42 7.30 16.54
N ASP A 270 -10.11 7.08 16.73
CA ASP A 270 -9.09 8.15 16.83
C ASP A 270 -7.69 7.54 17.08
N ILE A 271 -6.61 8.19 16.61
CA ILE A 271 -5.22 7.83 17.00
C ILE A 271 -5.02 7.87 18.52
N ALA A 272 -5.82 8.68 19.23
CA ALA A 272 -5.85 8.72 20.70
C ALA A 272 -6.25 7.37 21.34
N HIS A 273 -6.89 6.47 20.59
CA HIS A 273 -7.19 5.10 21.03
C HIS A 273 -6.11 4.08 20.65
N ASN A 274 -5.08 4.45 19.88
CA ASN A 274 -3.97 3.57 19.59
C ASN A 274 -3.00 3.52 20.79
N GLN A 275 -3.37 2.72 21.77
CA GLN A 275 -2.66 2.54 23.03
C GLN A 275 -1.18 2.17 22.80
N GLU A 276 -0.88 1.34 21.81
CA GLU A 276 0.50 0.90 21.56
C GLU A 276 1.37 2.02 20.99
N LEU A 277 0.82 2.83 20.08
CA LEU A 277 1.51 4.02 19.58
C LEU A 277 1.76 5.03 20.70
N ILE A 278 0.79 5.23 21.59
CA ILE A 278 0.93 6.12 22.76
C ILE A 278 2.00 5.60 23.72
N GLU A 279 1.96 4.31 24.06
CA GLU A 279 2.95 3.66 24.92
C GLU A 279 4.35 3.75 24.31
N TYR A 280 4.48 3.50 23.01
CA TYR A 280 5.74 3.58 22.29
C TYR A 280 6.31 5.00 22.27
N ASN A 281 5.49 6.00 21.95
CA ASN A 281 5.91 7.40 21.96
C ASN A 281 6.27 7.88 23.37
N THR A 282 5.54 7.41 24.38
CA THR A 282 5.85 7.68 25.78
C THR A 282 7.20 7.05 26.17
N ASP A 283 7.46 5.81 25.76
CA ASP A 283 8.73 5.13 25.99
C ASP A 283 9.90 5.86 25.33
N ILE A 284 9.77 6.27 24.06
CA ILE A 284 10.79 7.05 23.36
C ILE A 284 11.04 8.37 24.09
N THR A 285 9.99 9.13 24.38
CA THR A 285 10.10 10.43 25.05
C THR A 285 10.79 10.29 26.40
N ARG A 286 10.41 9.27 27.17
CA ARG A 286 11.03 8.95 28.47
C ARG A 286 12.50 8.61 28.32
N LYS A 287 12.86 7.70 27.40
CA LYS A 287 14.26 7.31 27.16
C LYS A 287 15.10 8.48 26.69
N ASN A 288 14.58 9.28 25.76
CA ASN A 288 15.26 10.46 25.28
C ASN A 288 15.50 11.47 26.42
N SER A 289 14.47 11.70 27.24
CA SER A 289 14.57 12.56 28.43
C SER A 289 15.56 12.06 29.48
N GLU A 290 15.64 10.75 29.71
CA GLU A 290 16.64 10.13 30.60
C GLU A 290 18.07 10.44 30.11
N VAL A 291 18.30 10.35 28.80
CA VAL A 291 19.61 10.66 28.20
C VAL A 291 19.92 12.15 28.27
N ILE A 292 18.97 13.03 27.96
CA ILE A 292 19.15 14.49 28.08
C ILE A 292 19.54 14.88 29.51
N LYS A 293 18.88 14.29 30.52
CA LYS A 293 19.23 14.50 31.93
C LYS A 293 20.66 14.07 32.22
N TRP A 294 21.08 12.91 31.68
CA TRP A 294 22.44 12.43 31.84
C TRP A 294 23.46 13.35 31.18
N ILE A 295 23.21 13.82 29.96
CA ILE A 295 24.06 14.82 29.26
C ILE A 295 24.22 16.06 30.13
N SER A 296 23.11 16.61 30.65
CA SER A 296 23.13 17.81 31.50
C SER A 296 24.00 17.63 32.76
N VAL A 297 23.98 16.43 33.34
CA VAL A 297 24.84 16.09 34.49
C VAL A 297 26.31 16.00 34.08
N CYS A 298 26.62 15.42 32.92
CA CYS A 298 27.99 15.36 32.40
C CYS A 298 28.57 16.76 32.14
N ASP A 299 27.77 17.64 31.51
CA ASP A 299 28.15 19.03 31.25
C ASP A 299 28.43 19.79 32.55
N TYR A 300 27.58 19.64 33.57
CA TYR A 300 27.79 20.25 34.88
C TYR A 300 29.08 19.75 35.57
N LEU A 301 29.43 18.48 35.38
CA LEU A 301 30.59 17.86 36.00
C LEU A 301 31.89 18.06 35.20
N ASN A 302 31.86 18.74 34.05
CA ASN A 302 32.99 18.86 33.11
C ASN A 302 33.65 17.50 32.77
N VAL A 303 32.83 16.45 32.62
CA VAL A 303 33.28 15.08 32.33
C VAL A 303 33.30 14.82 30.84
#